data_AF-A0A7U9RID2-F1
#
_entry.id   AF-A0A7U9RID2-F1
#
_cell.length_a   1.000
_cell.length_b   1.000
_cell.length_c   1.000
_cell.angle_alpha   90.00
_cell.angle_beta   90.00
_cell.angle_gamma   90.00
#
_symmetry.space_group_name_H-M   'P 1'
#
loop_
_entity.id
_entity.type
_entity.pdbx_description
1 polymer ?
#
loop_
_entity_poly.entity_id
_entity_poly.type
_entity_poly.pdbx_seq_one_letter_code
_entity_poly.pdbx_strand_id
1 'polypeptide(L)'
;MPLQRIRTLLKENWIFYLAGAVFVLGVKLFYSQADADELKWILAPTSRWVSILCGIPFEYMAHTGFVNHDIRFIIASSCSGIQFMLIAAATLIFSFVHRAGGADGTGHMAAGIRWTAFSVVSAYLFTILVNGLRIMLSIYIPGPLEMPGLDLGWLTPSSLHTLIGTVTYFSSLLVLYRLGDLLTERKTRTDFPTLKPHLFLVARCAPPLFWYFFIVLGIPFLNRAWQKDFKKFADYAVLVSVICLLLFFSYCLIFKIRHKKLS
;
A
#
# COMPACT_ATOMS: atom_id res chain seq x y z
N MET A 1 4.48 -25.16 -5.54
CA MET A 1 3.63 -25.12 -6.75
C MET A 1 4.50 -25.63 -7.90
N PRO A 2 4.08 -26.60 -8.73
CA PRO A 2 4.91 -27.12 -9.81
C PRO A 2 5.15 -26.03 -10.87
N LEU A 3 6.40 -25.86 -11.31
CA LEU A 3 6.86 -24.78 -12.20
C LEU A 3 6.03 -24.67 -13.49
N GLN A 4 5.53 -25.81 -13.97
CA GLN A 4 4.67 -25.90 -15.17
C GLN A 4 3.32 -25.18 -14.98
N ARG A 5 2.68 -25.26 -13.81
CA ARG A 5 1.40 -24.58 -13.52
C ARG A 5 1.57 -23.06 -13.50
N ILE A 6 2.67 -22.57 -12.92
CA ILE A 6 3.02 -21.14 -12.90
C ILE A 6 3.19 -20.61 -14.34
N ARG A 7 3.90 -21.37 -15.19
CA ARG A 7 4.15 -20.99 -16.59
C ARG A 7 2.84 -20.93 -17.40
N THR A 8 1.91 -21.84 -17.17
CA THR A 8 0.59 -21.82 -17.82
C THR A 8 -0.25 -20.63 -17.37
N LEU A 9 -0.33 -20.37 -16.06
CA LEU A 9 -1.05 -19.21 -15.51
C LEU A 9 -0.49 -17.88 -16.02
N LEU A 10 0.85 -17.76 -16.12
CA LEU A 10 1.52 -16.60 -16.70
C LEU A 10 1.19 -16.46 -18.19
N LYS A 11 1.22 -17.54 -18.96
CA LYS A 11 0.87 -17.51 -20.39
C LYS A 11 -0.60 -17.16 -20.64
N GLU A 12 -1.51 -17.53 -19.75
CA GLU A 12 -2.94 -17.23 -19.90
C GLU A 12 -3.27 -15.79 -19.49
N ASN A 13 -2.54 -15.23 -18.52
CA ASN A 13 -2.84 -13.93 -17.91
C ASN A 13 -1.79 -12.84 -18.20
N TRP A 14 -0.83 -13.09 -19.10
CA TRP A 14 0.28 -12.16 -19.38
C TRP A 14 -0.19 -10.76 -19.75
N ILE A 15 -1.30 -10.64 -20.46
CA ILE A 15 -1.84 -9.35 -20.91
C ILE A 15 -2.28 -8.48 -19.72
N PHE A 16 -2.83 -9.10 -18.66
CA PHE A 16 -3.26 -8.39 -17.45
C PHE A 16 -2.07 -8.01 -16.59
N TYR A 17 -1.05 -8.88 -16.51
CA TYR A 17 0.20 -8.54 -15.84
C TYR A 17 0.94 -7.40 -16.54
N LEU A 18 0.97 -7.41 -17.88
CA LEU A 18 1.54 -6.33 -18.68
C LEU A 18 0.76 -5.03 -18.49
N ALA A 19 -0.58 -5.07 -18.56
CA ALA A 19 -1.41 -3.90 -18.32
C ALA A 19 -1.22 -3.32 -16.91
N GLY A 20 -1.15 -4.18 -15.89
CA GLY A 20 -0.83 -3.78 -14.52
C GLY A 20 0.56 -3.15 -14.39
N ALA A 21 1.57 -3.71 -15.05
CA ALA A 21 2.92 -3.15 -15.06
C ALA A 21 2.97 -1.78 -15.76
N VAL A 22 2.33 -1.65 -16.93
CA VAL A 22 2.21 -0.37 -17.65
C VAL A 22 1.48 0.66 -16.81
N PHE A 23 0.40 0.29 -16.12
CA PHE A 23 -0.31 1.18 -15.20
C PHE A 23 0.61 1.66 -14.06
N VAL A 24 1.28 0.73 -13.37
CA VAL A 24 2.15 1.07 -12.23
C VAL A 24 3.32 1.96 -12.67
N LEU A 25 3.97 1.63 -13.78
CA LEU A 25 5.09 2.41 -14.31
C LEU A 25 4.64 3.76 -14.86
N GLY A 26 3.53 3.81 -15.61
CA GLY A 26 2.98 5.03 -16.19
C GLY A 26 2.60 6.05 -15.13
N VAL A 27 1.84 5.63 -14.12
CA VAL A 27 1.47 6.51 -13.00
C VAL A 27 2.72 6.94 -12.20
N LYS A 28 3.71 6.05 -12.03
CA LYS A 28 4.95 6.40 -11.33
C LYS A 28 5.78 7.45 -12.08
N LEU A 29 5.88 7.33 -13.41
CA LEU A 29 6.60 8.30 -14.24
C LEU A 29 5.90 9.66 -14.23
N PHE A 30 4.57 9.67 -14.38
CA PHE A 30 3.76 10.89 -14.26
C PHE A 30 3.93 11.55 -12.89
N TYR A 31 3.79 10.78 -11.81
CA TYR A 31 3.96 11.28 -10.44
C TYR A 31 5.33 11.89 -10.18
N SER A 32 6.40 11.39 -10.81
CA SER A 32 7.75 11.89 -10.57
C SER A 32 7.99 13.34 -11.01
N GLN A 33 7.13 13.85 -11.89
CA GLN A 33 7.19 15.23 -12.41
C GLN A 33 5.99 16.08 -11.97
N ALA A 34 4.96 15.45 -11.39
CA ALA A 34 3.67 16.09 -11.14
C ALA A 34 3.69 17.02 -9.92
N ASP A 35 3.12 18.21 -10.11
CA ASP A 35 2.88 19.18 -9.03
C ASP A 35 1.55 18.91 -8.29
N ALA A 36 1.21 19.74 -7.31
CA ALA A 36 -0.05 19.58 -6.58
C ALA A 36 -1.30 19.78 -7.47
N ASP A 37 -1.16 20.50 -8.58
CA ASP A 37 -2.27 20.84 -9.47
C ASP A 37 -2.63 19.66 -10.37
N GLU A 38 -1.62 18.98 -10.88
CA GLU A 38 -1.77 17.74 -11.65
C GLU A 38 -2.26 16.57 -10.79
N LEU A 39 -2.04 16.62 -9.47
CA LEU A 39 -2.49 15.61 -8.51
C LEU A 39 -3.83 15.92 -7.84
N LYS A 40 -4.55 16.96 -8.29
CA LYS A 40 -5.87 17.34 -7.75
C LYS A 40 -6.87 16.19 -7.69
N TRP A 41 -6.84 15.28 -8.67
CA TRP A 41 -7.78 14.16 -8.76
C TRP A 41 -7.72 13.23 -7.54
N ILE A 42 -6.55 13.09 -6.89
CA ILE A 42 -6.39 12.31 -5.65
C ILE A 42 -6.30 13.20 -4.40
N LEU A 43 -5.70 14.39 -4.53
CA LEU A 43 -5.54 15.33 -3.41
C LEU A 43 -6.87 15.94 -2.97
N ALA A 44 -7.75 16.34 -3.90
CA ALA A 44 -9.04 16.93 -3.55
C ALA A 44 -9.96 15.98 -2.75
N PRO A 45 -10.20 14.72 -3.17
CA PRO A 45 -11.00 13.81 -2.36
C PRO A 45 -10.31 13.44 -1.05
N THR A 46 -8.98 13.32 -1.04
CA THR A 46 -8.22 13.10 0.21
C THR A 46 -8.39 14.27 1.17
N SER A 47 -8.23 15.51 0.70
CA SER A 47 -8.37 16.71 1.53
C SER A 47 -9.78 16.83 2.10
N ARG A 48 -10.82 16.56 1.31
CA ARG A 48 -12.21 16.54 1.80
C ARG A 48 -12.39 15.48 2.88
N TRP A 49 -11.84 14.30 2.68
CA TRP A 49 -11.90 13.23 3.67
C TRP A 49 -11.18 13.61 4.98
N VAL A 50 -10.00 14.22 4.89
CA VAL A 50 -9.26 14.73 6.05
C VAL A 50 -10.05 15.83 6.76
N SER A 51 -10.68 16.76 6.02
CA SER A 51 -11.53 17.79 6.61
C SER A 51 -12.70 17.20 7.40
N ILE A 52 -13.33 16.14 6.89
CA ILE A 52 -14.39 15.42 7.60
C ILE A 52 -13.85 14.76 8.86
N LEU A 53 -12.71 14.08 8.77
CA LEU A 53 -12.10 13.37 9.91
C LEU A 53 -11.62 14.29 11.03
N CYS A 54 -11.05 15.45 10.67
CA CYS A 54 -10.43 16.36 11.63
C CYS A 54 -11.38 17.48 12.06
N GLY A 55 -12.45 17.74 11.30
CA GLY A 55 -13.31 18.91 11.49
C GLY A 55 -12.64 20.23 11.12
N ILE A 56 -11.63 20.20 10.23
CA ILE A 56 -10.81 21.37 9.88
C ILE A 56 -10.90 21.62 8.36
N PRO A 57 -11.26 22.83 7.90
CA PRO A 57 -11.33 23.14 6.47
C PRO A 57 -9.92 23.25 5.88
N PHE A 58 -9.74 22.81 4.64
CA PHE A 58 -8.52 23.04 3.87
C PHE A 58 -8.85 23.80 2.59
N GLU A 59 -8.12 24.89 2.35
CA GLU A 59 -8.27 25.74 1.18
C GLU A 59 -7.25 25.34 0.11
N TYR A 60 -7.66 25.35 -1.15
CA TYR A 60 -6.75 25.02 -2.24
C TYR A 60 -5.92 26.25 -2.63
N MET A 61 -4.60 26.08 -2.69
CA MET A 61 -3.63 27.07 -3.14
C MET A 61 -2.83 26.52 -4.32
N ALA A 62 -2.78 27.29 -5.41
CA ALA A 62 -2.12 26.90 -6.66
C ALA A 62 -0.66 26.47 -6.43
N HIS A 63 -0.24 25.41 -7.11
CA HIS A 63 1.08 24.75 -7.05
C HIS A 63 1.51 24.20 -5.68
N THR A 64 0.85 24.59 -4.60
CA THR A 64 1.21 24.22 -3.21
C THR A 64 0.37 23.04 -2.73
N GLY A 65 -0.92 23.02 -3.07
CA GLY A 65 -1.88 22.00 -2.64
C GLY A 65 -2.93 22.56 -1.68
N PHE A 66 -3.40 21.74 -0.74
CA PHE A 66 -4.46 22.13 0.18
C PHE A 66 -3.86 22.59 1.52
N VAL A 67 -4.16 23.80 1.95
CA VAL A 67 -3.54 24.45 3.11
C VAL A 67 -4.58 24.79 4.16
N ASN A 68 -4.19 24.72 5.43
CA ASN A 68 -4.90 25.37 6.52
C ASN A 68 -3.91 26.27 7.27
N HIS A 69 -4.22 27.56 7.33
CA HIS A 69 -3.35 28.57 7.93
C HIS A 69 -3.39 28.55 9.46
N ASP A 70 -4.50 28.15 10.07
CA ASP A 70 -4.67 28.12 11.53
C ASP A 70 -3.76 27.08 12.18
N ILE A 71 -3.73 25.86 11.62
CA ILE A 71 -2.86 24.77 12.10
C ILE A 71 -1.50 24.72 11.38
N ARG A 72 -1.23 25.65 10.47
CA ARG A 72 0.01 25.73 9.66
C ARG A 72 0.36 24.38 8.99
N PHE A 73 -0.64 23.72 8.41
CA PHE A 73 -0.49 22.41 7.79
C PHE A 73 -0.79 22.45 6.29
N ILE A 74 0.01 21.71 5.51
CA ILE A 74 -0.07 21.68 4.04
C ILE A 74 -0.19 20.22 3.57
N ILE A 75 -1.22 19.93 2.79
CA ILE A 75 -1.39 18.69 2.05
C ILE A 75 -0.81 18.89 0.65
N ALA A 76 0.50 18.68 0.53
CA ALA A 76 1.27 18.81 -0.71
C ALA A 76 1.24 17.52 -1.57
N SER A 77 1.92 17.53 -2.72
CA SER A 77 2.08 16.36 -3.61
C SER A 77 2.70 15.13 -2.92
N SER A 78 3.59 15.34 -1.94
CA SER A 78 4.14 14.30 -1.07
C SER A 78 3.07 13.59 -0.24
N CYS A 79 1.97 14.28 0.05
CA CYS A 79 0.84 13.74 0.79
C CYS A 79 -0.18 13.01 -0.07
N SER A 80 0.01 12.90 -1.39
CA SER A 80 -0.98 12.33 -2.33
C SER A 80 -1.36 10.86 -2.08
N GLY A 81 -0.47 10.07 -1.48
CA GLY A 81 -0.70 8.64 -1.25
C GLY A 81 -0.57 7.78 -2.51
N ILE A 82 -0.14 8.33 -3.65
CA ILE A 82 0.01 7.61 -4.93
C ILE A 82 0.92 6.40 -4.78
N GLN A 83 2.01 6.53 -4.03
CA GLN A 83 2.91 5.39 -3.77
C GLN A 83 2.17 4.22 -3.12
N PHE A 84 1.27 4.49 -2.17
CA PHE A 84 0.43 3.44 -1.56
C PHE A 84 -0.59 2.88 -2.56
N MET A 85 -1.20 3.73 -3.39
CA MET A 85 -2.11 3.30 -4.45
C MET A 85 -1.43 2.32 -5.41
N LEU A 86 -0.19 2.59 -5.80
CA LEU A 86 0.61 1.71 -6.65
C LEU A 86 0.88 0.36 -5.96
N ILE A 87 1.22 0.37 -4.67
CA ILE A 87 1.44 -0.85 -3.88
C ILE A 87 0.15 -1.67 -3.78
N ALA A 88 -0.97 -1.01 -3.49
CA ALA A 88 -2.29 -1.64 -3.38
C ALA A 88 -2.72 -2.25 -4.72
N ALA A 89 -2.60 -1.49 -5.82
CA ALA A 89 -2.93 -1.97 -7.16
C ALA A 89 -2.05 -3.15 -7.59
N ALA A 90 -0.73 -3.05 -7.38
CA ALA A 90 0.20 -4.14 -7.69
C ALA A 90 -0.14 -5.39 -6.87
N THR A 91 -0.40 -5.23 -5.58
CA THR A 91 -0.77 -6.33 -4.69
C THR A 91 -2.05 -7.02 -5.17
N LEU A 92 -3.09 -6.26 -5.55
CA LEU A 92 -4.36 -6.82 -6.00
C LEU A 92 -4.29 -7.47 -7.39
N ILE A 93 -3.58 -6.85 -8.34
CA ILE A 93 -3.47 -7.35 -9.72
C ILE A 93 -2.54 -8.57 -9.74
N PHE A 94 -1.29 -8.43 -9.31
CA PHE A 94 -0.30 -9.47 -9.49
C PHE A 94 -0.55 -10.70 -8.60
N SER A 95 -1.15 -10.52 -7.41
CA SER A 95 -1.41 -11.64 -6.50
C SER A 95 -2.70 -12.39 -6.80
N PHE A 96 -3.68 -11.78 -7.48
CA PHE A 96 -5.03 -12.36 -7.58
C PHE A 96 -5.61 -12.46 -9.00
N VAL A 97 -5.06 -11.79 -10.02
CA VAL A 97 -5.67 -11.80 -11.36
C VAL A 97 -5.77 -13.19 -11.97
N HIS A 98 -4.78 -14.05 -11.73
CA HIS A 98 -4.79 -15.45 -12.19
C HIS A 98 -5.86 -16.32 -11.49
N ARG A 99 -6.39 -15.87 -10.33
CA ARG A 99 -7.46 -16.56 -9.58
C ARG A 99 -8.85 -16.09 -10.01
N ALA A 100 -8.94 -15.04 -10.83
CA ALA A 100 -10.21 -14.46 -11.27
C ALA A 100 -10.88 -15.25 -12.42
N GLY A 101 -10.13 -16.10 -13.12
CA GLY A 101 -10.63 -16.86 -14.27
C GLY A 101 -11.53 -18.04 -13.90
N GLY A 102 -12.71 -18.12 -14.53
CA GLY A 102 -13.38 -19.40 -14.79
C GLY A 102 -14.58 -19.84 -13.93
N ALA A 103 -15.05 -19.05 -12.94
CA ALA A 103 -16.08 -19.56 -12.02
C ALA A 103 -17.54 -19.12 -12.27
N ASP A 104 -17.80 -18.16 -13.18
CA ASP A 104 -19.18 -17.67 -13.43
C ASP A 104 -19.66 -17.90 -14.88
N GLY A 105 -19.05 -18.81 -15.64
CA GLY A 105 -19.35 -19.00 -17.07
C GLY A 105 -18.99 -17.79 -17.96
N THR A 106 -18.45 -16.72 -17.39
CA THR A 106 -17.88 -15.58 -18.11
C THR A 106 -16.50 -15.94 -18.66
N GLY A 107 -16.26 -15.64 -19.94
CA GLY A 107 -14.97 -15.92 -20.59
C GLY A 107 -13.79 -15.39 -19.79
N HIS A 108 -12.69 -16.15 -19.77
CA HIS A 108 -11.47 -15.86 -19.02
C HIS A 108 -11.00 -14.40 -19.15
N MET A 109 -11.09 -13.85 -20.37
CA MET A 109 -10.71 -12.47 -20.66
C MET A 109 -11.59 -11.43 -19.96
N ALA A 110 -12.92 -11.60 -19.99
CA ALA A 110 -13.85 -10.68 -19.33
C ALA A 110 -13.69 -10.71 -17.79
N ALA A 111 -13.40 -11.88 -17.22
CA ALA A 111 -13.13 -12.01 -15.79
C ALA A 111 -11.83 -11.29 -15.38
N GLY A 112 -10.76 -11.42 -16.16
CA GLY A 112 -9.50 -10.71 -15.92
C GLY A 112 -9.63 -9.18 -16.06
N ILE A 113 -10.39 -8.69 -17.04
CA ILE A 113 -10.70 -7.25 -17.19
C ILE A 113 -11.45 -6.74 -15.96
N ARG A 114 -12.53 -7.43 -15.55
CA ARG A 114 -13.32 -7.05 -14.36
C ARG A 114 -12.45 -6.99 -13.10
N TRP A 115 -11.59 -8.00 -12.88
CA TRP A 115 -10.72 -8.03 -11.72
C TRP A 115 -9.67 -6.92 -11.74
N THR A 116 -9.08 -6.65 -12.90
CA THR A 116 -8.09 -5.58 -13.06
C THR A 116 -8.74 -4.21 -12.80
N ALA A 117 -9.91 -3.95 -13.37
CA ALA A 117 -10.67 -2.72 -13.13
C ALA A 117 -11.05 -2.58 -11.65
N PHE A 118 -11.59 -3.64 -11.05
CA PHE A 118 -11.91 -3.67 -9.62
C PHE A 118 -10.68 -3.40 -8.74
N SER A 119 -9.52 -3.94 -9.11
CA SER A 119 -8.27 -3.75 -8.38
C SER A 119 -7.81 -2.30 -8.39
N VAL A 120 -7.85 -1.64 -9.54
CA VAL A 120 -7.46 -0.21 -9.68
C VAL A 120 -8.43 0.69 -8.90
N VAL A 121 -9.73 0.48 -9.06
CA VAL A 121 -10.75 1.27 -8.35
C VAL A 121 -10.64 1.07 -6.83
N SER A 122 -10.49 -0.18 -6.38
CA SER A 122 -10.33 -0.48 -4.95
C SER A 122 -9.05 0.13 -4.39
N ALA A 123 -7.93 0.06 -5.13
CA ALA A 123 -6.68 0.69 -4.72
C ALA A 123 -6.82 2.21 -4.56
N TYR A 124 -7.51 2.88 -5.49
CA TYR A 124 -7.76 4.32 -5.42
C TYR A 124 -8.63 4.70 -4.21
N LEU A 125 -9.79 4.06 -4.05
CA LEU A 125 -10.70 4.35 -2.93
C LEU A 125 -10.04 4.05 -1.58
N PHE A 126 -9.37 2.91 -1.47
CA PHE A 126 -8.66 2.52 -0.26
C PHE A 126 -7.49 3.48 0.05
N THR A 127 -6.85 4.02 -0.98
CA THR A 127 -5.83 5.07 -0.79
C THR A 127 -6.41 6.31 -0.18
N ILE A 128 -7.53 6.85 -0.70
CA ILE A 128 -8.18 8.04 -0.10
C ILE A 128 -8.45 7.81 1.39
N LEU A 129 -9.04 6.67 1.74
CA LEU A 129 -9.39 6.33 3.12
C LEU A 129 -8.17 6.26 4.04
N VAL A 130 -7.18 5.43 3.67
CA VAL A 130 -5.99 5.16 4.49
C VAL A 130 -5.07 6.37 4.54
N ASN A 131 -4.92 7.07 3.42
CA ASN A 131 -4.10 8.26 3.33
C ASN A 131 -4.69 9.42 4.14
N GLY A 132 -6.02 9.54 4.21
CA GLY A 132 -6.68 10.47 5.10
C GLY A 132 -6.36 10.19 6.57
N LEU A 133 -6.39 8.92 6.98
CA LEU A 133 -5.97 8.51 8.34
C LEU A 133 -4.50 8.85 8.60
N ARG A 134 -3.60 8.59 7.65
CA ARG A 134 -2.18 8.95 7.77
C ARG A 134 -1.99 10.46 7.98
N ILE A 135 -2.69 11.29 7.22
CA ILE A 135 -2.63 12.76 7.35
C ILE A 135 -3.18 13.19 8.70
N MET A 136 -4.34 12.65 9.11
CA MET A 136 -4.95 12.91 10.42
C MET A 136 -3.97 12.58 11.56
N LEU A 137 -3.33 11.41 11.53
CA LEU A 137 -2.31 11.04 12.50
C LEU A 137 -1.09 11.98 12.45
N SER A 138 -0.71 12.46 11.28
CA SER A 138 0.40 13.43 11.14
C SER A 138 0.05 14.82 11.69
N ILE A 139 -1.24 15.17 11.81
CA ILE A 139 -1.70 16.41 12.43
C ILE A 139 -1.70 16.28 13.96
N TYR A 140 -2.21 15.16 14.50
CA TYR A 140 -2.45 15.03 15.94
C TYR A 140 -1.31 14.39 16.75
N ILE A 141 -0.44 13.57 16.14
CA ILE A 141 0.64 12.86 16.87
C ILE A 141 1.83 13.77 17.25
N PRO A 142 2.31 14.72 16.41
CA PRO A 142 3.50 15.50 16.74
C PRO A 142 3.35 16.33 18.02
N GLY A 143 2.22 16.99 18.24
CA GLY A 143 2.01 17.87 19.39
C GLY A 143 2.24 17.20 20.76
N PRO A 144 1.64 16.03 21.05
CA PRO A 144 1.88 15.29 22.29
C PRO A 144 3.32 14.76 22.47
N LEU A 145 4.06 14.56 21.38
CA LEU A 145 5.44 14.03 21.42
C LEU A 145 6.50 15.12 21.64
N GLU A 146 6.18 16.37 21.36
CA GLU A 146 7.04 17.53 21.64
C GLU A 146 6.99 17.99 23.10
N MET A 147 6.38 17.20 24.00
CA MET A 147 6.38 17.50 25.43
C MET A 147 7.81 17.49 26.00
N PRO A 148 8.20 18.53 26.78
CA PRO A 148 9.56 18.67 27.30
C PRO A 148 9.87 17.52 28.26
N GLY A 149 10.76 16.61 27.85
CA GLY A 149 11.21 15.47 28.65
C GLY A 149 11.31 14.15 27.88
N LEU A 150 10.72 14.05 26.68
CA LEU A 150 10.78 12.86 25.83
C LEU A 150 11.79 13.04 24.70
N ASP A 151 13.06 13.30 25.04
CA ASP A 151 14.14 13.51 24.05
C ASP A 151 14.58 12.17 23.43
N LEU A 152 13.67 11.54 22.67
CA LEU A 152 14.00 10.43 21.80
C LEU A 152 14.73 11.01 20.59
N GLY A 153 16.04 11.26 20.71
CA GLY A 153 16.89 11.83 19.65
C GLY A 153 16.90 11.09 18.30
N TRP A 154 16.17 9.97 18.17
CA TRP A 154 15.92 9.25 16.92
C TRP A 154 14.60 9.66 16.21
N LEU A 155 13.68 10.34 16.91
CA LEU A 155 12.33 10.65 16.45
C LEU A 155 12.24 12.02 15.76
N THR A 156 13.06 12.22 14.73
CA THR A 156 12.96 13.45 13.91
C THR A 156 11.58 13.57 13.25
N PRO A 157 11.13 14.79 12.89
CA PRO A 157 9.86 14.96 12.15
C PRO A 157 9.77 14.10 10.88
N SER A 158 10.90 13.92 10.19
CA SER A 158 11.00 13.06 9.00
C SER A 158 10.87 11.56 9.31
N SER A 159 11.49 11.10 10.41
CA SER A 159 11.38 9.73 10.91
C SER A 159 9.94 9.44 11.36
N LEU A 160 9.31 10.38 12.07
CA LEU A 160 7.94 10.26 12.54
C LEU A 160 6.95 10.20 11.37
N HIS A 161 7.10 11.07 10.37
CA HIS A 161 6.27 11.00 9.15
C HIS A 161 6.42 9.64 8.45
N THR A 162 7.65 9.13 8.33
CA THR A 162 7.94 7.81 7.76
C THR A 162 7.32 6.69 8.59
N LEU A 163 7.41 6.76 9.92
CA LEU A 163 6.82 5.80 10.85
C LEU A 163 5.29 5.76 10.71
N ILE A 164 4.62 6.92 10.78
CA ILE A 164 3.16 7.02 10.64
C ILE A 164 2.73 6.50 9.27
N GLY A 165 3.41 6.91 8.20
CA GLY A 165 3.19 6.40 6.84
C GLY A 165 3.32 4.88 6.75
N THR A 166 4.42 4.33 7.27
CA THR A 166 4.68 2.88 7.22
C THR A 166 3.65 2.10 8.00
N VAL A 167 3.32 2.53 9.22
CA VAL A 167 2.34 1.86 10.08
C VAL A 167 0.96 1.86 9.42
N THR A 168 0.47 3.01 8.97
CA THR A 168 -0.85 3.14 8.34
C THR A 168 -0.94 2.36 7.03
N TYR A 169 0.04 2.49 6.14
CA TYR A 169 0.00 1.85 4.84
C TYR A 169 0.21 0.34 4.92
N PHE A 170 1.21 -0.14 5.67
CA PHE A 170 1.49 -1.56 5.71
C PHE A 170 0.40 -2.35 6.43
N SER A 171 -0.12 -1.84 7.56
CA SER A 171 -1.26 -2.48 8.26
C SER A 171 -2.51 -2.54 7.37
N SER A 172 -2.82 -1.46 6.67
CA SER A 172 -3.95 -1.42 5.72
C SER A 172 -3.74 -2.33 4.52
N LEU A 173 -2.51 -2.49 4.04
CA LEU A 173 -2.18 -3.41 2.95
C LEU A 173 -2.42 -4.87 3.33
N LEU A 174 -2.10 -5.25 4.58
CA LEU A 174 -2.40 -6.59 5.10
C LEU A 174 -3.92 -6.84 5.11
N VAL A 175 -4.72 -5.84 5.52
CA VAL A 175 -6.19 -5.91 5.48
C VAL A 175 -6.68 -6.03 4.04
N LEU A 176 -6.22 -5.19 3.12
CA LEU A 176 -6.62 -5.20 1.73
C LEU A 176 -6.30 -6.53 1.05
N TYR A 177 -5.11 -7.07 1.30
CA TYR A 177 -4.71 -8.37 0.78
C TYR A 177 -5.63 -9.47 1.29
N ARG A 178 -5.95 -9.48 2.59
CA ARG A 178 -6.90 -10.44 3.16
C ARG A 178 -8.28 -10.33 2.53
N LEU A 179 -8.76 -9.11 2.26
CA LEU A 179 -10.04 -8.91 1.57
C LEU A 179 -10.00 -9.46 0.14
N GLY A 180 -8.95 -9.17 -0.64
CA GLY A 180 -8.79 -9.71 -1.99
C GLY A 180 -8.71 -11.24 -2.01
N ASP A 181 -8.06 -11.81 -1.02
CA ASP A 181 -7.94 -13.24 -0.84
C ASP A 181 -9.28 -13.88 -0.45
N LEU A 182 -10.07 -13.28 0.45
CA LEU A 182 -11.43 -13.74 0.77
C LEU A 182 -12.37 -13.69 -0.45
N LEU A 183 -12.26 -12.63 -1.26
CA LEU A 183 -13.06 -12.45 -2.47
C LEU A 183 -12.72 -13.49 -3.55
N THR A 184 -11.46 -13.91 -3.64
CA THR A 184 -11.00 -14.92 -4.62
C THR A 184 -11.11 -16.36 -4.11
N GLU A 185 -10.93 -16.60 -2.80
CA GLU A 185 -11.08 -17.93 -2.19
C GLU A 185 -12.51 -18.43 -2.19
N ARG A 186 -13.50 -17.53 -2.01
CA ARG A 186 -14.92 -17.89 -2.16
C ARG A 186 -15.22 -18.52 -3.52
N LYS A 187 -14.34 -18.26 -4.49
CA LYS A 187 -14.46 -18.66 -5.90
C LYS A 187 -13.55 -19.84 -6.30
N THR A 188 -12.51 -20.13 -5.50
CA THR A 188 -11.50 -21.16 -5.79
C THR A 188 -11.29 -22.07 -4.57
N ARG A 189 -12.29 -22.90 -4.25
CA ARG A 189 -12.23 -23.84 -3.11
C ARG A 189 -11.42 -25.11 -3.40
N THR A 190 -10.73 -25.19 -4.54
CA THR A 190 -9.97 -26.38 -4.93
C THR A 190 -8.50 -26.05 -5.11
N ASP A 191 -7.66 -26.89 -4.50
CA ASP A 191 -6.22 -27.03 -4.72
C ASP A 191 -5.27 -26.07 -3.98
N PHE A 192 -5.07 -26.30 -2.67
CA PHE A 192 -3.73 -26.13 -2.11
C PHE A 192 -3.29 -27.38 -1.31
N PRO A 193 -2.07 -27.89 -1.55
CA PRO A 193 -1.55 -29.06 -0.86
C PRO A 193 -1.15 -28.73 0.59
N THR A 194 -1.02 -29.80 1.38
CA THR A 194 -0.63 -29.91 2.79
C THR A 194 0.71 -29.23 3.14
N LEU A 195 0.80 -27.91 3.06
CA LEU A 195 1.89 -27.15 3.65
C LEU A 195 1.69 -27.05 5.17
N LYS A 196 2.76 -27.16 5.96
CA LYS A 196 2.69 -26.95 7.41
C LYS A 196 2.01 -25.59 7.70
N PRO A 197 1.10 -25.48 8.68
CA PRO A 197 0.23 -24.31 8.85
C PRO A 197 0.99 -22.99 9.05
N HIS A 198 2.20 -23.02 9.62
CA HIS A 198 3.06 -21.84 9.75
C HIS A 198 3.64 -21.38 8.41
N LEU A 199 4.08 -22.32 7.56
CA LEU A 199 4.68 -22.03 6.26
C LEU A 199 3.59 -21.59 5.27
N PHE A 200 2.38 -22.14 5.41
CA PHE A 200 1.19 -21.71 4.68
C PHE A 200 0.82 -20.26 4.98
N LEU A 201 0.81 -19.88 6.27
CA LEU A 201 0.51 -18.51 6.69
C LEU A 201 1.55 -17.50 6.17
N VAL A 202 2.83 -17.85 6.28
CA VAL A 202 3.93 -17.00 5.79
C VAL A 202 3.88 -16.85 4.27
N ALA A 203 3.69 -17.94 3.52
CA ALA A 203 3.57 -17.89 2.06
C ALA A 203 2.37 -17.05 1.61
N ARG A 204 1.27 -17.10 2.36
CA ARG A 204 0.05 -16.34 2.08
C ARG A 204 0.19 -14.87 2.45
N CYS A 205 1.00 -14.50 3.44
CA CYS A 205 1.19 -13.10 3.85
C CYS A 205 2.45 -12.44 3.25
N ALA A 206 3.31 -13.20 2.58
CA ALA A 206 4.52 -12.70 1.93
C ALA A 206 4.27 -11.68 0.80
N PRO A 207 3.20 -11.78 -0.03
CA PRO A 207 3.03 -10.86 -1.16
C PRO A 207 2.88 -9.38 -0.76
N PRO A 208 2.10 -8.99 0.28
CA PRO A 208 2.10 -7.62 0.80
C PRO A 208 3.49 -7.10 1.17
N LEU A 209 4.28 -7.91 1.87
CA LEU A 209 5.64 -7.54 2.27
C LEU A 209 6.55 -7.35 1.05
N PHE A 210 6.46 -8.25 0.08
CA PHE A 210 7.20 -8.17 -1.18
C PHE A 210 6.85 -6.89 -1.96
N TRP A 211 5.57 -6.63 -2.22
CA TRP A 211 5.15 -5.47 -3.02
C TRP A 211 5.45 -4.15 -2.32
N TYR A 212 5.30 -4.10 -1.00
CA TYR A 212 5.66 -2.94 -0.21
C TYR A 212 7.16 -2.65 -0.33
N PHE A 213 8.03 -3.62 -0.04
CA PHE A 213 9.48 -3.41 -0.16
C PHE A 213 9.94 -3.15 -1.59
N PHE A 214 9.37 -3.83 -2.58
CA PHE A 214 9.74 -3.64 -3.97
C PHE A 214 9.50 -2.19 -4.42
N ILE A 215 8.34 -1.61 -4.10
CA ILE A 215 8.00 -0.25 -4.54
C ILE A 215 8.64 0.82 -3.65
N VAL A 216 8.72 0.59 -2.33
CA VAL A 216 9.23 1.56 -1.36
C VAL A 216 10.75 1.61 -1.30
N LEU A 217 11.43 0.47 -1.39
CA LEU A 217 12.90 0.39 -1.31
C LEU A 217 13.53 -0.02 -2.63
N GLY A 218 12.96 -1.04 -3.30
CA GLY A 218 13.50 -1.59 -4.54
C GLY A 218 13.60 -0.56 -5.66
N ILE A 219 12.52 0.16 -5.96
CA ILE A 219 12.55 1.12 -7.06
C ILE A 219 13.47 2.32 -6.77
N PRO A 220 13.44 2.98 -5.58
CA PRO A 220 14.41 4.03 -5.27
C PRO A 220 15.86 3.54 -5.30
N PHE A 221 16.12 2.32 -4.86
CA PHE A 221 17.44 1.69 -4.97
C PHE A 221 17.88 1.54 -6.44
N LEU A 222 16.99 1.05 -7.32
CA LEU A 222 17.24 0.94 -8.77
C LEU A 222 17.44 2.31 -9.43
N ASN A 223 16.74 3.34 -8.96
CA ASN A 223 16.91 4.73 -9.39
C ASN A 223 18.15 5.41 -8.78
N ARG A 224 19.05 4.65 -8.14
CA ARG A 224 20.31 5.13 -7.55
C ARG A 224 20.15 6.21 -6.47
N ALA A 225 19.04 6.20 -5.73
CA ALA A 225 18.83 7.14 -4.63
C ALA A 225 19.97 7.09 -3.57
N TRP A 226 20.60 5.92 -3.42
CA TRP A 226 21.73 5.69 -2.52
C TRP A 226 22.99 6.51 -2.87
N GLN A 227 23.14 6.97 -4.12
CA GLN A 227 24.30 7.76 -4.54
C GLN A 227 24.26 9.20 -4.03
N LYS A 228 23.07 9.73 -3.74
CA LYS A 228 22.91 11.10 -3.25
C LYS A 228 23.25 11.23 -1.77
N ASP A 229 22.74 10.30 -0.96
CA ASP A 229 22.95 10.27 0.48
C ASP A 229 22.71 8.85 1.01
N PHE A 230 23.77 8.04 1.04
CA PHE A 230 23.70 6.65 1.47
C PHE A 230 23.19 6.53 2.91
N LYS A 231 23.63 7.43 3.80
CA LYS A 231 23.26 7.37 5.22
C LYS A 231 21.76 7.60 5.40
N LYS A 232 21.20 8.65 4.78
CA LYS A 232 19.74 8.89 4.87
C LYS A 232 18.92 7.75 4.26
N PHE A 233 19.37 7.18 3.14
CA PHE A 233 18.68 6.04 2.53
C PHE A 233 18.74 4.79 3.42
N ALA A 234 19.89 4.51 4.04
CA ALA A 234 20.05 3.39 4.96
C ALA A 234 19.19 3.55 6.22
N ASP A 235 19.21 4.75 6.84
CA ASP A 235 18.39 5.07 8.01
C ASP A 235 16.88 4.89 7.70
N TYR A 236 16.44 5.37 6.52
CA TYR A 236 15.08 5.17 6.02
C TYR A 236 14.74 3.69 5.79
N ALA A 237 15.62 2.94 5.11
CA ALA A 237 15.40 1.53 4.79
C ALA A 237 15.31 0.67 6.05
N VAL A 238 16.22 0.88 7.02
CA VAL A 238 16.20 0.18 8.30
C VAL A 238 14.91 0.46 9.06
N LEU A 239 14.50 1.72 9.16
CA LEU A 239 13.26 2.10 9.84
C LEU A 239 12.04 1.38 9.23
N VAL A 240 11.89 1.47 7.90
CA VAL A 240 10.80 0.82 7.17
C VAL A 240 10.83 -0.70 7.36
N SER A 241 12.00 -1.33 7.21
CA SER A 241 12.14 -2.78 7.36
C SER A 241 11.79 -3.26 8.77
N VAL A 242 12.26 -2.58 9.82
CA VAL A 242 11.96 -2.94 11.21
C VAL A 242 10.46 -2.86 11.47
N ILE A 243 9.81 -1.75 11.09
CA ILE A 243 8.36 -1.57 11.31
C ILE A 243 7.56 -2.63 10.54
N CYS A 244 7.87 -2.85 9.26
CA CYS A 244 7.17 -3.84 8.44
C CYS A 244 7.31 -5.25 9.03
N LEU A 245 8.50 -5.64 9.48
CA LEU A 245 8.72 -6.96 10.09
C LEU A 245 7.97 -7.08 11.42
N LEU A 246 8.00 -6.07 12.28
CA LEU A 246 7.24 -6.08 13.55
C LEU A 246 5.73 -6.21 13.32
N LEU A 247 5.18 -5.45 12.37
CA LEU A 247 3.76 -5.53 12.00
C LEU A 247 3.42 -6.88 11.36
N PHE A 248 4.30 -7.42 10.52
CA PHE A 248 4.13 -8.72 9.90
C PHE A 248 4.11 -9.85 10.92
N PHE A 249 5.10 -9.90 11.82
CA PHE A 249 5.17 -10.93 12.86
C PHE A 249 4.03 -10.85 13.87
N SER A 250 3.65 -9.64 14.29
CA SER A 250 2.49 -9.45 15.17
C SER A 250 1.19 -9.90 14.50
N TYR A 251 0.99 -9.57 13.22
CA TYR A 251 -0.14 -10.06 12.44
C TYR A 251 -0.17 -11.60 12.36
N CYS A 252 0.96 -12.24 12.04
CA CYS A 252 1.06 -13.69 11.99
C CYS A 252 0.79 -14.35 13.35
N LEU A 253 1.26 -13.74 14.45
CA LEU A 253 1.01 -14.23 15.81
C LEU A 253 -0.48 -14.16 16.17
N ILE A 254 -1.13 -13.02 15.93
CA ILE A 254 -2.56 -12.83 16.17
C ILE A 254 -3.38 -13.83 15.37
N PHE A 255 -3.04 -14.01 14.09
CA PHE A 255 -3.72 -14.98 13.23
C PHE A 255 -3.58 -16.41 13.76
N LYS A 256 -2.38 -16.81 14.18
CA LYS A 256 -2.12 -18.14 14.76
C LYS A 256 -2.91 -18.37 16.05
N ILE A 257 -3.00 -17.36 16.92
CA ILE A 257 -3.78 -17.44 18.17
C ILE A 257 -5.28 -17.62 17.85
N ARG A 258 -5.83 -16.82 16.92
CA ARG A 258 -7.24 -16.91 16.53
C ARG A 258 -7.58 -18.28 15.94
N HIS A 259 -6.71 -18.84 15.10
CA HIS A 259 -6.94 -20.15 14.49
C HIS A 259 -6.87 -21.30 15.52
N LYS A 260 -6.01 -21.20 16.54
CA LYS A 260 -5.96 -22.20 17.63
C LYS A 260 -7.22 -22.20 18.49
N LYS A 261 -7.92 -21.08 18.63
CA LYS A 261 -9.12 -20.95 19.46
C LYS A 261 -10.41 -21.46 18.78
N LEU A 262 -10.36 -21.68 17.46
CA LEU A 262 -11.48 -22.11 16.61
C LEU A 262 -11.37 -23.59 16.19
N SER A 263 -10.29 -24.26 16.59
CA SER A 263 -10.01 -25.70 16.42
C SER A 263 -10.21 -26.42 17.74
#